data_AF-A0A376PVV7-F1
#
_entry.id   AF-A0A376PVV7-F1
#
_cell.length_a   1.000
_cell.length_b   1.000
_cell.length_c   1.000
_cell.angle_alpha   90.00
_cell.angle_beta   90.00
_cell.angle_gamma   90.00
#
_symmetry.space_group_name_H-M   'P 1'
#
loop_
_entity.id
_entity.type
_entity.pdbx_description
1 polymer ?
#
loop_
_entity_poly.entity_id
_entity_poly.type
_entity_poly.pdbx_seq_one_letter_code
_entity_poly.pdbx_strand_id
1 'polypeptide(L)'
;MKPVQETIRHVFIDHLAFTFPISELKNLETFDGAIQFWRKYGSMPRLRDFLPGRDAFFRDVVDPETRCWVPDDAESDKICSGISGDRALIEHQIEQYNQAVQAAYLHRLKIWLSSAFGLSMGPERDRGGFNYRCSAPLFSDDGGNNLHGFAFWGGNNNTVYIQISGLGCAHVFSGTEPQDVFKWLKHLNITTLKRIDLAVDDFDGVFTCDAAVRDHRSGAFYSGKGPRPGFFEFL
;
A
#
# COMPACT_ATOMS: atom_id res chain seq x y z
N MET A 1 -6.31 -41.19 30.75
CA MET A 1 -5.87 -40.04 29.93
C MET A 1 -6.97 -39.00 29.95
N LYS A 2 -6.73 -37.79 30.47
CA LYS A 2 -7.64 -36.68 30.21
C LYS A 2 -7.53 -36.32 28.73
N PRO A 3 -8.63 -36.05 28.02
CA PRO A 3 -8.53 -35.55 26.65
C PRO A 3 -7.69 -34.27 26.68
N VAL A 4 -6.64 -34.23 25.85
CA VAL A 4 -5.92 -32.98 25.57
C VAL A 4 -6.94 -32.11 24.85
N GLN A 5 -7.49 -31.14 25.57
CA GLN A 5 -8.32 -30.12 24.98
C GLN A 5 -7.38 -29.33 24.07
N GLU A 6 -7.48 -29.53 22.75
CA GLU A 6 -6.76 -28.73 21.78
C GLU A 6 -7.17 -27.28 21.99
N THR A 7 -6.33 -26.53 22.69
CA THR A 7 -6.46 -25.09 22.80
C THR A 7 -6.16 -24.53 21.42
N ILE A 8 -7.19 -24.03 20.74
CA ILE A 8 -7.01 -23.31 19.48
C ILE A 8 -6.12 -22.10 19.78
N ARG A 9 -4.86 -22.17 19.36
CA ARG A 9 -3.93 -21.05 19.47
C ARG A 9 -4.26 -20.05 18.37
N HIS A 10 -4.57 -18.82 18.77
CA HIS A 10 -4.90 -17.78 17.81
C HIS A 10 -3.64 -17.37 17.03
N VAL A 11 -3.78 -17.29 15.70
CA VAL A 11 -2.71 -16.83 14.80
C VAL A 11 -2.92 -15.35 14.52
N PHE A 12 -1.89 -14.55 14.73
CA PHE A 12 -1.88 -13.12 14.50
C PHE A 12 -1.04 -12.78 13.28
N ILE A 13 -1.38 -11.68 12.61
CA ILE A 13 -0.53 -11.09 11.58
C ILE A 13 0.36 -10.06 12.26
N ASP A 14 1.68 -10.26 12.20
CA ASP A 14 2.68 -9.42 12.87
C ASP A 14 3.53 -8.59 11.88
N HIS A 15 3.33 -8.82 10.58
CA HIS A 15 3.86 -7.95 9.55
C HIS A 15 2.99 -8.09 8.31
N LEU A 16 2.70 -6.97 7.65
CA LEU A 16 2.00 -6.97 6.38
C LEU A 16 2.62 -5.95 5.44
N ALA A 17 3.06 -6.41 4.28
CA ALA A 17 3.53 -5.53 3.22
C ALA A 17 3.04 -5.94 1.84
N PHE A 18 2.63 -4.97 1.04
CA PHE A 18 2.05 -5.20 -0.28
C PHE A 18 2.24 -4.00 -1.21
N THR A 19 2.05 -4.24 -2.50
CA THR A 19 2.21 -3.23 -3.55
C THR A 19 1.00 -3.26 -4.48
N PHE A 20 0.58 -2.10 -4.99
CA PHE A 20 -0.44 -1.98 -6.04
C PHE A 20 -0.23 -0.73 -6.91
N PRO A 21 -0.78 -0.67 -8.12
CA PRO A 21 -0.76 0.55 -8.94
C PRO A 21 -1.50 1.69 -8.25
N ILE A 22 -0.89 2.88 -8.21
CA ILE A 22 -1.53 4.04 -7.56
C ILE A 22 -2.86 4.42 -8.23
N SER A 23 -2.99 4.12 -9.52
CA SER A 23 -4.21 4.33 -10.31
C SER A 23 -5.42 3.56 -9.81
N GLU A 24 -5.25 2.46 -9.05
CA GLU A 24 -6.38 1.70 -8.48
C GLU A 24 -7.15 2.50 -7.42
N LEU A 25 -6.56 3.57 -6.89
CA LEU A 25 -7.24 4.48 -5.95
C LEU A 25 -8.41 5.25 -6.59
N LYS A 26 -8.53 5.25 -7.94
CA LYS A 26 -9.72 5.75 -8.65
C LYS A 26 -10.96 4.87 -8.42
N ASN A 27 -10.78 3.63 -7.96
CA ASN A 27 -11.85 2.66 -7.83
C ASN A 27 -12.40 2.59 -6.40
N LEU A 28 -11.87 3.35 -5.43
CA LEU A 28 -12.23 3.25 -4.01
C LEU A 28 -13.73 3.45 -3.75
N GLU A 29 -14.38 4.34 -4.49
CA GLU A 29 -15.81 4.62 -4.43
C GLU A 29 -16.70 3.47 -4.92
N THR A 30 -16.14 2.52 -5.67
CA THR A 30 -16.88 1.35 -6.20
C THR A 30 -16.84 0.15 -5.26
N PHE A 31 -16.22 0.28 -4.09
CA PHE A 31 -16.17 -0.79 -3.11
C PHE A 31 -17.57 -1.06 -2.54
N ASP A 32 -18.10 -2.26 -2.80
CA ASP A 32 -19.49 -2.66 -2.52
C ASP A 32 -19.88 -2.60 -1.03
N GLY A 33 -18.90 -2.58 -0.12
CA GLY A 33 -19.13 -2.43 1.32
C GLY A 33 -19.43 -0.98 1.78
N ALA A 34 -19.41 0.00 0.88
CA ALA A 34 -19.24 1.41 1.23
C ALA A 34 -20.23 2.37 0.54
N ILE A 35 -21.54 2.04 0.53
CA ILE A 35 -22.60 2.88 -0.08
C ILE A 35 -22.62 4.33 0.49
N GLN A 36 -22.06 4.58 1.68
CA GLN A 36 -22.06 5.90 2.32
C GLN A 36 -20.77 6.73 2.11
N PHE A 37 -19.73 6.20 1.45
CA PHE A 37 -18.41 6.83 1.49
C PHE A 37 -17.95 7.47 0.18
N TRP A 38 -18.65 7.34 -0.95
CA TRP A 38 -18.16 7.84 -2.24
C TRP A 38 -17.81 9.34 -2.25
N ARG A 39 -18.52 10.17 -1.47
CA ARG A 39 -18.23 11.61 -1.34
C ARG A 39 -16.93 11.93 -0.61
N LYS A 40 -16.41 11.02 0.23
CA LYS A 40 -15.23 11.29 1.07
C LYS A 40 -13.95 11.42 0.25
N TYR A 41 -13.88 10.75 -0.89
CA TYR A 41 -12.66 10.64 -1.71
C TYR A 41 -12.45 11.81 -2.67
N GLY A 42 -13.43 12.71 -2.80
CA GLY A 42 -13.39 13.80 -3.78
C GLY A 42 -13.51 13.33 -5.23
N SER A 43 -13.71 14.28 -6.14
CA SER A 43 -13.75 13.98 -7.58
C SER A 43 -12.33 13.87 -8.15
N MET A 44 -12.11 12.95 -9.09
CA MET A 44 -10.85 12.90 -9.83
C MET A 44 -10.75 14.11 -10.78
N PRO A 45 -9.55 14.72 -10.93
CA PRO A 45 -9.33 15.75 -11.93
C PRO A 45 -9.67 15.26 -13.33
N ARG A 46 -10.27 16.12 -14.16
CA ARG A 46 -10.60 15.79 -15.55
C ARG A 46 -9.72 16.60 -16.48
N LEU A 47 -9.26 15.98 -17.55
CA LEU A 47 -8.39 16.63 -18.53
C LEU A 47 -8.99 17.93 -19.09
N ARG A 48 -10.31 17.94 -19.30
CA ARG A 48 -11.06 19.13 -19.76
C ARG A 48 -10.91 20.37 -18.86
N ASP A 49 -10.57 20.16 -17.59
CA ASP A 49 -10.41 21.25 -16.62
C ASP A 49 -9.06 21.96 -16.80
N PHE A 50 -8.12 21.34 -17.54
CA PHE A 50 -6.76 21.84 -17.82
C PHE A 50 -6.57 22.27 -19.27
N LEU A 51 -7.40 21.76 -20.20
CA LEU A 51 -7.36 22.12 -21.62
C LEU A 51 -8.43 23.18 -21.95
N PRO A 52 -8.05 24.37 -22.46
CA PRO A 52 -9.01 25.39 -22.85
C PRO A 52 -9.82 24.96 -24.09
N GLY A 53 -11.12 24.74 -23.89
CA GLY A 53 -12.15 24.79 -24.94
C GLY A 53 -12.12 23.70 -26.05
N ARG A 54 -12.45 22.44 -25.74
CA ARG A 54 -13.33 21.53 -26.54
C ARG A 54 -13.46 20.10 -25.96
N ASP A 55 -14.38 19.35 -26.59
CA ASP A 55 -15.07 18.11 -26.19
C ASP A 55 -14.24 16.84 -25.88
N ALA A 56 -14.59 16.24 -24.75
CA ALA A 56 -14.98 14.84 -24.42
C ALA A 56 -14.49 13.59 -25.20
N PHE A 57 -13.71 13.67 -26.27
CA PHE A 57 -13.36 12.50 -27.12
C PHE A 57 -11.86 12.17 -27.13
N PHE A 58 -11.16 12.42 -26.02
CA PHE A 58 -9.81 11.89 -25.84
C PHE A 58 -9.90 10.44 -25.36
N ARG A 59 -9.06 9.57 -25.92
CA ARG A 59 -8.84 8.28 -25.29
C ARG A 59 -7.97 8.54 -24.06
N ASP A 60 -8.38 7.98 -22.92
CA ASP A 60 -7.53 7.94 -21.74
C ASP A 60 -6.39 6.93 -21.99
N VAL A 61 -5.45 7.27 -22.87
CA VAL A 61 -4.25 6.47 -23.09
C VAL A 61 -3.34 6.70 -21.89
N VAL A 62 -3.31 5.69 -21.03
CA VAL A 62 -2.40 5.64 -19.89
C VAL A 62 -1.16 4.89 -20.34
N ASP A 63 -0.02 5.55 -20.27
CA ASP A 63 1.26 4.93 -20.60
C ASP A 63 1.50 3.74 -19.67
N PRO A 64 1.80 2.53 -20.19
CA PRO A 64 1.85 1.33 -19.37
C PRO A 64 3.04 1.28 -18.39
N GLU A 65 4.12 2.03 -18.68
CA GLU A 65 5.34 2.05 -17.87
C GLU A 65 5.25 3.10 -16.76
N THR A 66 4.89 4.32 -17.14
CA THR A 66 4.77 5.46 -16.24
C THR A 66 3.41 5.51 -15.57
N ARG A 67 2.34 4.93 -16.12
CA ARG A 67 0.96 5.06 -15.63
C ARG A 67 0.46 6.51 -15.51
N CYS A 68 1.10 7.43 -16.23
CA CYS A 68 0.60 8.78 -16.44
C CYS A 68 -0.28 8.80 -17.69
N TRP A 69 -1.17 9.78 -17.79
CA TRP A 69 -1.88 10.01 -19.04
C TRP A 69 -0.92 10.67 -20.03
N VAL A 70 -0.87 10.14 -21.25
CA VAL A 70 -0.05 10.65 -22.35
C VAL A 70 -0.91 10.57 -23.61
N PRO A 71 -1.16 11.67 -24.33
CA PRO A 71 -1.86 11.62 -25.60
C PRO A 71 -0.99 10.93 -26.65
N ASP A 72 -1.60 10.21 -27.59
CA ASP A 72 -0.87 9.75 -28.77
C ASP A 72 -0.50 10.93 -29.69
N ASP A 73 0.40 10.72 -30.65
CA ASP A 73 0.87 11.78 -31.55
C ASP A 73 -0.29 12.45 -32.32
N ALA A 74 -1.32 11.69 -32.71
CA ALA A 74 -2.47 12.20 -33.43
C ALA A 74 -3.44 13.00 -32.54
N GLU A 75 -3.57 12.62 -31.26
CA GLU A 75 -4.27 13.37 -30.23
C GLU A 75 -3.50 14.64 -29.88
N SER A 76 -2.18 14.56 -29.73
CA SER A 76 -1.31 15.72 -29.50
C SER A 76 -1.44 16.73 -30.65
N ASP A 77 -1.39 16.29 -31.91
CA ASP A 77 -1.55 17.17 -33.08
C ASP A 77 -2.95 17.81 -33.13
N LYS A 78 -4.00 17.06 -32.76
CA LYS A 78 -5.36 17.62 -32.62
C LYS A 78 -5.45 18.66 -31.51
N ILE A 79 -4.82 18.41 -30.35
CA ILE A 79 -4.76 19.37 -29.25
C ILE A 79 -4.00 20.62 -29.70
N CYS A 80 -2.84 20.47 -30.33
CA CYS A 80 -2.02 21.56 -30.90
C CYS A 80 -2.81 22.40 -31.91
N SER A 81 -3.48 21.77 -32.86
CA SER A 81 -4.26 22.48 -33.90
C SER A 81 -5.51 23.19 -33.37
N GLY A 82 -6.09 22.71 -32.27
CA GLY A 82 -7.30 23.27 -31.63
C GLY A 82 -7.03 24.31 -30.55
N ILE A 83 -5.85 24.26 -29.91
CA ILE A 83 -5.42 25.13 -28.80
C ILE A 83 -4.17 25.90 -29.22
N SER A 84 -4.32 27.17 -29.58
CA SER A 84 -3.24 28.16 -29.84
C SER A 84 -2.10 27.79 -30.81
N GLY A 85 -1.95 26.54 -31.26
CA GLY A 85 -0.81 26.06 -32.04
C GLY A 85 0.47 25.75 -31.25
N ASP A 86 0.51 25.98 -29.93
CA ASP A 86 1.75 25.88 -29.14
C ASP A 86 1.85 24.55 -28.39
N ARG A 87 2.71 23.66 -28.91
CA ARG A 87 2.99 22.34 -28.32
C ARG A 87 3.55 22.43 -26.90
N ALA A 88 4.36 23.45 -26.58
CA ALA A 88 4.95 23.60 -25.25
C ALA A 88 3.90 23.95 -24.19
N LEU A 89 2.90 24.77 -24.56
CA LEU A 89 1.76 25.09 -23.70
C LEU A 89 0.96 23.83 -23.36
N ILE A 90 0.77 22.94 -24.34
CA ILE A 90 0.01 21.70 -24.18
C ILE A 90 0.77 20.71 -23.31
N GLU A 91 2.06 20.50 -23.56
CA GLU A 91 2.90 19.65 -22.72
C GLU A 91 2.87 20.12 -21.25
N HIS A 92 2.91 21.44 -21.03
CA HIS A 92 2.77 22.00 -19.68
C HIS A 92 1.39 21.74 -19.05
N GLN A 93 0.29 21.86 -19.81
CA GLN A 93 -1.06 21.56 -19.31
C GLN A 93 -1.23 20.07 -18.96
N ILE A 94 -0.62 19.18 -19.74
CA ILE A 94 -0.61 17.74 -19.49
C ILE A 94 0.17 17.42 -18.22
N GLU A 95 1.31 18.07 -18.01
CA GLU A 95 2.08 17.94 -16.79
C GLU A 95 1.27 18.40 -15.57
N GLN A 96 0.62 19.56 -15.65
CA GLN A 96 -0.27 20.06 -14.59
C GLN A 96 -1.42 19.09 -14.29
N TYR A 97 -2.03 18.51 -15.32
CA TYR A 97 -3.07 17.50 -15.17
C TYR A 97 -2.54 16.26 -14.44
N ASN A 98 -1.40 15.71 -14.88
CA ASN A 98 -0.78 14.55 -14.26
C ASN A 98 -0.40 14.82 -12.80
N GLN A 99 0.12 16.01 -12.48
CA GLN A 99 0.40 16.44 -11.11
C GLN A 99 -0.87 16.49 -10.25
N ALA A 100 -1.96 17.05 -10.78
CA ALA A 100 -3.24 17.09 -10.08
C ALA A 100 -3.82 15.69 -9.82
N VAL A 101 -3.71 14.78 -10.81
CA VAL A 101 -4.15 13.38 -10.68
C VAL A 101 -3.34 12.65 -9.60
N GLN A 102 -2.02 12.82 -9.58
CA GLN A 102 -1.16 12.22 -8.55
C GLN A 102 -1.51 12.76 -7.15
N ALA A 103 -1.74 14.07 -7.01
CA ALA A 103 -2.18 14.68 -5.76
C ALA A 103 -3.53 14.12 -5.29
N ALA A 104 -4.48 13.94 -6.22
CA ALA A 104 -5.79 13.34 -5.93
C ALA A 104 -5.65 11.87 -5.47
N TYR A 105 -4.78 11.09 -6.11
CA TYR A 105 -4.49 9.73 -5.66
C TYR A 105 -3.88 9.70 -4.27
N LEU A 106 -2.87 10.53 -3.99
CA LEU A 106 -2.28 10.57 -2.65
C LEU A 106 -3.28 10.99 -1.58
N HIS A 107 -4.14 11.97 -1.88
CA HIS A 107 -5.23 12.35 -0.97
C HIS A 107 -6.17 11.17 -0.69
N ARG A 108 -6.55 10.43 -1.73
CA ARG A 108 -7.38 9.23 -1.62
C ARG A 108 -6.70 8.11 -0.84
N LEU A 109 -5.39 7.92 -1.02
CA LEU A 109 -4.58 6.97 -0.24
C LEU A 109 -4.66 7.27 1.26
N LYS A 110 -4.50 8.54 1.65
CA LYS A 110 -4.59 8.97 3.06
C LYS A 110 -5.95 8.61 3.67
N ILE A 111 -7.02 8.93 2.96
CA ILE A 111 -8.38 8.66 3.43
C ILE A 111 -8.65 7.16 3.48
N TRP A 112 -8.18 6.39 2.50
CA TRP A 112 -8.33 4.95 2.50
C TRP A 112 -7.58 4.30 3.66
N LEU A 113 -6.30 4.64 3.90
CA LEU A 113 -5.53 4.11 5.03
C LEU A 113 -6.21 4.39 6.37
N SER A 114 -6.73 5.61 6.57
CA SER A 114 -7.46 5.93 7.80
C SER A 114 -8.76 5.14 7.90
N SER A 115 -9.57 5.10 6.84
CA SER A 115 -10.88 4.47 6.93
C SER A 115 -10.89 2.93 6.86
N ALA A 116 -9.90 2.32 6.20
CA ALA A 116 -9.82 0.87 6.05
C ALA A 116 -8.97 0.23 7.14
N PHE A 117 -7.93 0.92 7.62
CA PHE A 117 -6.94 0.37 8.55
C PHE A 117 -6.81 1.17 9.84
N GLY A 118 -7.51 2.29 10.03
CA GLY A 118 -7.31 3.16 11.19
C GLY A 118 -5.93 3.80 11.22
N LEU A 119 -5.26 3.93 10.06
CA LEU A 119 -3.89 4.45 9.98
C LEU A 119 -3.87 5.85 9.38
N SER A 120 -3.30 6.80 10.12
CA SER A 120 -3.04 8.15 9.64
C SER A 120 -1.68 8.22 8.96
N MET A 121 -1.64 8.85 7.77
CA MET A 121 -0.39 9.05 7.04
C MET A 121 0.22 10.41 7.42
N GLY A 122 1.45 10.38 7.93
CA GLY A 122 2.21 11.56 8.31
C GLY A 122 2.68 12.41 7.13
N PRO A 123 3.50 13.44 7.40
CA PRO A 123 4.09 14.27 6.35
C PRO A 123 5.01 13.43 5.45
N GLU A 124 5.06 13.83 4.18
CA GLU A 124 6.03 13.28 3.24
C GLU A 124 7.45 13.54 3.72
N ARG A 125 8.32 12.56 3.47
CA ARG A 125 9.74 12.60 3.74
C ARG A 125 10.47 12.61 2.41
N ASP A 126 11.50 13.44 2.30
CA ASP A 126 12.47 13.43 1.19
C ASP A 126 13.44 12.24 1.26
N ARG A 127 12.96 11.09 1.76
CA ARG A 127 13.70 9.84 1.86
C ARG A 127 12.76 8.71 1.45
N GLY A 128 12.88 8.27 0.20
CA GLY A 128 12.25 7.05 -0.27
C GLY A 128 12.94 5.77 0.26
N GLY A 129 12.64 4.66 -0.39
CA GLY A 129 13.16 3.33 -0.08
C GLY A 129 12.61 2.32 -1.08
N PHE A 130 13.24 1.16 -1.24
CA PHE A 130 12.77 0.11 -2.16
C PHE A 130 12.55 0.60 -3.61
N ASN A 131 13.42 1.50 -4.10
CA ASN A 131 13.31 2.18 -5.41
C ASN A 131 12.09 3.11 -5.57
N TYR A 132 11.43 3.47 -4.48
CA TYR A 132 10.46 4.57 -4.45
C TYR A 132 11.17 5.90 -4.14
N ARG A 133 10.62 6.99 -4.68
CA ARG A 133 11.17 8.35 -4.51
C ARG A 133 10.78 8.96 -3.15
N CYS A 134 9.55 8.74 -2.74
CA CYS A 134 8.93 9.39 -1.58
C CYS A 134 8.48 8.36 -0.55
N SER A 135 8.40 8.77 0.72
CA SER A 135 7.78 7.96 1.78
C SER A 135 7.07 8.82 2.82
N ALA A 136 6.13 8.24 3.55
CA ALA A 136 5.53 8.84 4.74
C ALA A 136 5.38 7.79 5.84
N PRO A 137 5.61 8.16 7.12
CA PRO A 137 5.32 7.30 8.25
C PRO A 137 3.80 7.12 8.40
N LEU A 138 3.41 5.95 8.89
CA LEU A 138 2.04 5.63 9.29
C LEU A 138 1.97 5.63 10.81
N PHE A 139 0.92 6.25 11.34
CA PHE A 139 0.59 6.30 12.76
C PHE A 139 -0.83 5.78 12.96
N SER A 140 -1.21 5.56 14.21
CA SER A 140 -2.62 5.36 14.54
C SER A 140 -3.42 6.65 14.27
N ASP A 141 -4.69 6.52 13.91
CA ASP A 141 -5.60 7.65 13.79
C ASP A 141 -6.19 8.12 15.14
N ASP A 142 -6.00 7.34 16.21
CA ASP A 142 -6.42 7.67 17.58
C ASP A 142 -5.55 8.72 18.30
N GLY A 143 -4.49 9.20 17.65
CA GLY A 143 -3.60 10.25 18.18
C GLY A 143 -2.29 9.75 18.80
N GLY A 144 -1.95 8.46 18.67
CA GLY A 144 -0.65 7.93 19.05
C GLY A 144 0.52 8.35 18.14
N ASN A 145 1.69 8.62 18.73
CA ASN A 145 2.93 8.96 17.98
C ASN A 145 3.79 7.73 17.62
N ASN A 146 3.33 6.52 17.91
CA ASN A 146 4.07 5.30 17.63
C ASN A 146 4.08 5.03 16.12
N LEU A 147 5.23 4.58 15.60
CA LEU A 147 5.37 4.25 14.19
C LEU A 147 4.72 2.90 13.87
N HIS A 148 3.64 2.93 13.10
CA HIS A 148 2.86 1.75 12.68
C HIS A 148 3.30 1.20 11.32
N GLY A 149 4.13 1.95 10.59
CA GLY A 149 4.61 1.53 9.29
C GLY A 149 5.03 2.68 8.39
N PHE A 150 5.09 2.40 7.09
CA PHE A 150 5.42 3.37 6.05
C PHE A 150 4.59 3.13 4.79
N ALA A 151 4.23 4.23 4.13
CA ALA A 151 3.78 4.24 2.75
C ALA A 151 4.90 4.80 1.85
N PHE A 152 5.12 4.18 0.70
CA PHE A 152 6.11 4.60 -0.29
C PHE A 152 5.44 4.78 -1.65
N TRP A 153 5.82 5.82 -2.38
CA TRP A 153 5.28 6.12 -3.71
C TRP A 153 6.29 6.86 -4.59
N GLY A 154 5.94 6.99 -5.87
CA GLY A 154 6.79 7.62 -6.89
C GLY A 154 7.91 6.70 -7.36
N GLY A 155 8.09 6.57 -8.67
CA GLY A 155 8.95 5.51 -9.24
C GLY A 155 8.25 4.14 -9.20
N ASN A 156 9.00 3.07 -9.47
CA ASN A 156 8.53 1.69 -9.52
C ASN A 156 7.18 1.52 -10.28
N ASN A 157 7.14 2.05 -11.50
CA ASN A 157 5.99 2.09 -12.41
C ASN A 157 4.72 2.72 -11.78
N ASN A 158 4.87 3.78 -10.98
CA ASN A 158 3.77 4.45 -10.29
C ASN A 158 2.90 3.47 -9.47
N THR A 159 3.58 2.64 -8.69
CA THR A 159 2.95 1.84 -7.64
C THR A 159 3.02 2.55 -6.29
N VAL A 160 2.23 2.06 -5.34
CA VAL A 160 2.35 2.34 -3.92
C VAL A 160 2.81 1.07 -3.23
N TYR A 161 3.78 1.18 -2.33
CA TYR A 161 4.18 0.11 -1.42
C TYR A 161 3.81 0.48 0.00
N ILE A 162 3.02 -0.37 0.65
CA ILE A 162 2.61 -0.21 2.05
C ILE A 162 3.30 -1.27 2.87
N GLN A 163 3.90 -0.85 3.99
CA GLN A 163 4.50 -1.72 4.98
C GLN A 163 3.93 -1.37 6.34
N ILE A 164 3.35 -2.36 7.02
CA ILE A 164 2.75 -2.25 8.35
C ILE A 164 3.57 -3.12 9.31
N SER A 165 4.06 -2.53 10.41
CA SER A 165 4.84 -3.22 11.44
C SER A 165 3.95 -4.10 12.32
N GLY A 166 4.51 -4.89 13.25
CA GLY A 166 3.72 -5.68 14.21
C GLY A 166 2.79 -4.84 15.06
N LEU A 167 3.30 -3.73 15.58
CA LEU A 167 2.46 -2.74 16.29
C LEU A 167 1.35 -2.19 15.38
N GLY A 168 1.68 -1.90 14.12
CA GLY A 168 0.70 -1.48 13.13
C GLY A 168 -0.37 -2.54 12.88
N CYS A 169 0.01 -3.79 12.72
CA CYS A 169 -0.93 -4.89 12.48
C CYS A 169 -1.81 -5.11 13.71
N ALA A 170 -1.25 -5.08 14.92
CA ALA A 170 -2.03 -5.15 16.16
C ALA A 170 -3.11 -4.05 16.21
N HIS A 171 -2.78 -2.82 15.81
CA HIS A 171 -3.76 -1.73 15.68
C HIS A 171 -4.82 -2.05 14.61
N VAL A 172 -4.41 -2.33 13.38
CA VAL A 172 -5.34 -2.63 12.27
C VAL A 172 -6.32 -3.74 12.64
N PHE A 173 -5.81 -4.86 13.17
CA PHE A 173 -6.60 -6.03 13.50
C PHE A 173 -7.34 -5.93 14.85
N SER A 174 -7.17 -4.84 15.59
CA SER A 174 -8.02 -4.51 16.73
C SER A 174 -9.38 -3.94 16.29
N GLY A 175 -9.40 -3.26 15.12
CA GLY A 175 -10.60 -2.64 14.55
C GLY A 175 -11.13 -3.30 13.28
N THR A 176 -10.41 -4.26 12.70
CA THR A 176 -10.73 -4.88 11.39
C THR A 176 -10.47 -6.39 11.42
N GLU A 177 -11.26 -7.17 10.70
CA GLU A 177 -11.00 -8.61 10.53
C GLU A 177 -10.13 -8.90 9.28
N PRO A 178 -9.31 -9.97 9.27
CA PRO A 178 -8.53 -10.37 8.10
C PRO A 178 -9.34 -10.52 6.81
N GLN A 179 -10.60 -10.94 6.90
CA GLN A 179 -11.50 -11.06 5.75
C GLN A 179 -11.82 -9.69 5.13
N ASP A 180 -11.95 -8.64 5.93
CA ASP A 180 -12.21 -7.29 5.44
C ASP A 180 -10.97 -6.66 4.82
N VAL A 181 -9.80 -6.89 5.43
CA VAL A 181 -8.51 -6.54 4.78
C VAL A 181 -8.41 -7.24 3.42
N PHE A 182 -8.71 -8.55 3.35
CA PHE A 182 -8.67 -9.29 2.08
C PHE A 182 -9.62 -8.73 1.02
N LYS A 183 -10.83 -8.28 1.39
CA LYS A 183 -11.75 -7.62 0.46
C LYS A 183 -11.12 -6.36 -0.14
N TRP A 184 -10.45 -5.53 0.68
CA TRP A 184 -9.72 -4.36 0.19
C TRP A 184 -8.56 -4.72 -0.72
N LEU A 185 -7.75 -5.73 -0.34
CA LEU A 185 -6.65 -6.20 -1.17
C LEU A 185 -7.13 -6.62 -2.55
N LYS A 186 -8.23 -7.38 -2.60
CA LYS A 186 -8.85 -7.81 -3.85
C LYS A 186 -9.39 -6.64 -4.67
N HIS A 187 -10.05 -5.68 -4.01
CA HIS A 187 -10.64 -4.51 -4.67
C HIS A 187 -9.60 -3.59 -5.31
N LEU A 188 -8.48 -3.38 -4.64
CA LEU A 188 -7.35 -2.58 -5.16
C LEU A 188 -6.41 -3.37 -6.07
N ASN A 189 -6.85 -4.53 -6.55
CA ASN A 189 -6.09 -5.39 -7.45
C ASN A 189 -4.67 -5.72 -6.91
N ILE A 190 -4.55 -5.88 -5.60
CA ILE A 190 -3.31 -6.31 -4.94
C ILE A 190 -3.15 -7.82 -5.20
N THR A 191 -2.32 -8.14 -6.19
CA THR A 191 -2.09 -9.53 -6.62
C THR A 191 -0.91 -10.20 -5.92
N THR A 192 -0.07 -9.43 -5.21
CA THR A 192 1.13 -9.96 -4.55
C THR A 192 1.37 -9.27 -3.21
N LEU A 193 1.43 -10.08 -2.15
CA LEU A 193 1.99 -9.66 -0.86
C LEU A 193 3.51 -9.74 -0.94
N LYS A 194 4.18 -8.68 -0.51
CA LYS A 194 5.65 -8.63 -0.42
C LYS A 194 6.16 -9.30 0.85
N ARG A 195 5.39 -9.23 1.93
CA ARG A 195 5.67 -9.90 3.20
C ARG A 195 4.38 -10.11 3.99
N ILE A 196 4.28 -11.26 4.64
CA ILE A 196 3.29 -11.54 5.67
C ILE A 196 3.98 -12.39 6.73
N ASP A 197 3.99 -11.91 7.97
CA ASP A 197 4.53 -12.66 9.10
C ASP A 197 3.35 -13.08 9.99
N LEU A 198 3.32 -14.36 10.35
CA LEU A 198 2.30 -14.94 11.23
C LEU A 198 2.94 -15.29 12.57
N ALA A 199 2.29 -14.90 13.65
CA ALA A 199 2.75 -15.13 15.02
C ALA A 199 1.69 -15.86 15.85
N VAL A 200 2.16 -16.59 16.86
CA VAL A 200 1.31 -17.27 17.85
C VAL A 200 1.95 -17.05 19.21
N ASP A 201 1.18 -16.57 20.17
CA ASP A 201 1.65 -16.39 21.53
C ASP A 201 1.72 -17.74 22.28
N ASP A 202 2.83 -17.95 22.98
CA ASP A 202 3.11 -19.17 23.72
C ASP A 202 2.81 -19.01 25.21
N PHE A 203 1.54 -19.19 25.59
CA PHE A 203 1.11 -19.07 27.00
C PHE A 203 1.33 -20.33 27.83
N ASP A 204 1.64 -21.48 27.22
CA ASP A 204 1.90 -22.74 27.92
C ASP A 204 3.39 -23.02 28.16
N GLY A 205 4.28 -22.12 27.68
CA GLY A 205 5.71 -22.19 27.93
C GLY A 205 6.41 -23.36 27.24
N VAL A 206 5.85 -23.83 26.12
CA VAL A 206 6.42 -24.92 25.31
C VAL A 206 7.58 -24.42 24.44
N PHE A 207 7.48 -23.20 23.92
CA PHE A 207 8.40 -22.58 22.97
C PHE A 207 9.15 -21.41 23.60
N THR A 208 9.94 -21.69 24.64
CA THR A 208 10.77 -20.69 25.33
C THR A 208 12.13 -20.49 24.66
N CYS A 209 12.79 -19.37 24.96
CA CYS A 209 14.18 -19.13 24.53
C CYS A 209 15.14 -20.22 25.01
N ASP A 210 14.99 -20.68 26.26
CA ASP A 210 15.82 -21.77 26.81
C ASP A 210 15.58 -23.09 26.08
N ALA A 211 14.33 -23.38 25.72
CA ALA A 211 14.00 -24.53 24.88
C ALA A 211 14.67 -24.40 23.52
N ALA A 212 14.60 -23.24 22.87
CA ALA A 212 15.28 -22.99 21.60
C ALA A 212 16.81 -23.14 21.72
N VAL A 213 17.45 -22.62 22.78
CA VAL A 213 18.88 -22.81 23.00
C VAL A 213 19.24 -24.29 23.16
N ARG A 214 18.47 -25.03 23.96
CA ARG A 214 18.65 -26.48 24.16
C ARG A 214 18.48 -27.24 22.84
N ASP A 215 17.48 -26.89 22.06
CA ASP A 215 17.15 -27.52 20.77
C ASP A 215 18.21 -27.19 19.71
N HIS A 216 18.78 -25.99 19.76
CA HIS A 216 19.97 -25.65 18.99
C HIS A 216 21.17 -26.47 19.44
N ARG A 217 21.46 -26.60 20.73
CA ARG A 217 22.61 -27.42 21.17
C ARG A 217 22.44 -28.90 20.80
N SER A 218 21.21 -29.41 20.75
CA SER A 218 20.91 -30.82 20.51
C SER A 218 20.83 -31.25 19.04
N GLY A 219 20.94 -30.33 18.08
CA GLY A 219 20.86 -30.69 16.66
C GLY A 219 19.53 -30.34 15.98
N ALA A 220 18.49 -29.95 16.73
CA ALA A 220 17.11 -29.90 16.24
C ALA A 220 16.86 -28.91 15.08
N PHE A 221 17.61 -27.80 14.99
CA PHE A 221 17.50 -26.85 13.86
C PHE A 221 18.29 -27.23 12.61
N TYR A 222 18.88 -28.42 12.54
CA TYR A 222 19.56 -28.89 11.33
C TYR A 222 18.60 -29.68 10.44
N SER A 223 18.26 -29.11 9.28
CA SER A 223 17.34 -29.73 8.31
C SER A 223 18.02 -30.71 7.34
N GLY A 224 19.30 -31.06 7.57
CA GLY A 224 20.06 -31.95 6.69
C GLY A 224 20.65 -31.27 5.45
N LYS A 225 20.37 -29.98 5.22
CA LYS A 225 20.88 -29.21 4.07
C LYS A 225 21.38 -27.83 4.50
N GLY A 226 22.54 -27.45 3.96
CA GLY A 226 23.15 -26.15 4.21
C GLY A 226 23.81 -26.02 5.59
N PRO A 227 24.46 -24.88 5.86
CA PRO A 227 25.04 -24.61 7.16
C PRO A 227 23.95 -24.47 8.22
N ARG A 228 24.25 -24.97 9.41
CA ARG A 228 23.39 -24.84 10.58
C ARG A 228 23.25 -23.35 10.95
N PRO A 229 22.09 -22.90 11.48
CA PRO A 229 21.97 -21.54 11.99
C PRO A 229 23.09 -21.24 12.99
N GLY A 230 23.77 -20.10 12.84
CA GLY A 230 24.82 -19.68 13.77
C GLY A 230 24.27 -19.49 15.18
N PHE A 231 25.06 -19.80 16.20
CA PHE A 231 24.72 -19.57 17.59
C PHE A 231 25.58 -18.42 18.12
N PHE A 232 24.95 -17.29 18.44
CA PHE A 232 25.62 -16.18 19.12
C PHE A 232 25.18 -16.18 20.58
N GLU A 233 26.07 -16.62 21.46
CA GLU A 233 25.93 -16.41 22.90
C GLU A 233 26.33 -14.96 23.19
N PHE A 234 25.36 -14.13 23.60
CA PHE A 234 25.68 -12.88 24.27
C PHE A 234 26.17 -13.24 25.68
N LEU A 235 27.48 -13.14 25.89
CA LEU A 235 28.12 -13.19 27.22
C LEU A 235 27.76 -11.94 28.04
#